data_AF-A0AAV4CFI1-F1
#
_entry.id   AF-A0AAV4CFI1-F1
#
_cell.length_a   1.000
_cell.length_b   1.000
_cell.length_c   1.000
_cell.angle_alpha   90.00
_cell.angle_beta   90.00
_cell.angle_gamma   90.00
#
_symmetry.space_group_name_H-M   'P 1'
#
loop_
_entity.id
_entity.type
_entity.pdbx_description
1 polymer ?
#
loop_
_entity_poly.entity_id
_entity_poly.type
_entity_poly.pdbx_seq_one_letter_code
_entity_poly.pdbx_strand_id
1 'polypeptide(L)'
;MELTVPYESRMEEAHAFKEGKYLDLTKELKKDGYEPRVMPVEIGARGFMGSSAYGLLSKLSMCDNKITKALMLLAETAENSSRWIWSRRNERLLHKD
;
A
#
# COMPACT_ATOMS: atom_id res chain seq x y z
N MET A 1 7.89 -0.57 -5.70
CA MET A 1 6.71 -0.87 -4.85
C MET A 1 6.38 0.38 -4.07
N GLU A 2 5.10 0.78 -4.00
CA GLU A 2 4.63 1.85 -3.11
C GLU A 2 3.44 1.32 -2.30
N LEU A 3 3.54 1.33 -0.97
CA LEU A 3 2.48 0.90 -0.05
C LEU A 3 1.72 2.12 0.47
N THR A 4 0.40 2.03 0.53
CA THR A 4 -0.47 3.09 1.06
C THR A 4 -1.57 2.55 1.95
N VAL A 5 -2.02 3.38 2.91
CA VAL A 5 -3.11 3.07 3.83
C VAL A 5 -4.26 4.07 3.67
N PRO A 6 -5.05 4.00 2.59
CA PRO A 6 -6.19 4.88 2.38
C PRO A 6 -7.41 4.44 3.21
N TYR A 7 -8.38 5.35 3.36
CA TYR A 7 -9.72 4.92 3.74
C TYR A 7 -10.35 4.08 2.63
N GLU A 8 -11.15 3.06 2.95
CA GLU A 8 -11.52 2.01 1.99
C GLU A 8 -12.21 2.54 0.73
N SER A 9 -13.03 3.58 0.87
CA SER A 9 -13.74 4.20 -0.27
C SER A 9 -12.81 4.88 -1.28
N ARG A 10 -11.53 5.05 -0.96
CA ARG A 10 -10.51 5.70 -1.79
C ARG A 10 -9.43 4.74 -2.28
N MET A 11 -9.57 3.44 -2.04
CA MET A 11 -8.55 2.45 -2.44
C MET A 11 -8.32 2.43 -3.95
N GLU A 12 -9.39 2.42 -4.75
CA GLU A 12 -9.28 2.41 -6.22
C GLU A 12 -8.67 3.71 -6.76
N GLU A 13 -9.09 4.85 -6.23
CA GLU A 13 -8.54 6.17 -6.56
C GLU A 13 -7.04 6.24 -6.24
N ALA A 14 -6.65 5.78 -5.05
CA ALA A 14 -5.25 5.73 -4.62
C ALA A 14 -4.43 4.84 -5.56
N HIS A 15 -4.96 3.66 -5.92
CA HIS A 15 -4.31 2.73 -6.83
C HIS A 15 -4.02 3.38 -8.20
N ALA A 16 -5.06 3.91 -8.85
CA ALA A 16 -4.95 4.56 -10.15
C ALA A 16 -3.99 5.76 -10.13
N PHE A 17 -4.03 6.56 -9.05
CA PHE A 17 -3.11 7.67 -8.87
C PHE A 17 -1.65 7.21 -8.79
N LYS A 18 -1.37 6.13 -8.04
CA LYS A 18 -0.01 5.58 -7.92
C LYS A 18 0.48 4.96 -9.22
N GLU A 19 -0.38 4.29 -9.98
CA GLU A 19 -0.02 3.79 -11.31
C GLU A 19 0.38 4.95 -12.24
N GLY A 20 -0.41 6.02 -12.26
CA GLY A 20 -0.13 7.21 -13.08
C GLY A 20 1.14 7.95 -12.67
N LYS A 21 1.41 8.08 -11.36
CA LYS A 21 2.55 8.81 -10.80
C LYS A 21 3.90 8.33 -11.35
N TYR A 22 4.05 7.03 -11.61
CA TYR A 22 5.32 6.44 -12.05
C TYR A 22 5.41 6.22 -13.56
N LEU A 23 4.43 6.69 -14.34
CA LEU A 23 4.36 6.41 -15.77
C LEU A 23 5.60 6.93 -16.53
N ASP A 24 6.02 8.16 -16.25
CA ASP A 24 7.15 8.77 -16.97
C ASP A 24 8.49 8.15 -16.59
N LEU A 25 8.70 7.89 -15.30
CA LEU A 25 9.88 7.14 -14.82
C LEU A 25 9.96 5.74 -15.46
N THR A 26 8.81 5.07 -15.61
CA THR A 26 8.73 3.76 -16.25
C THR A 26 9.11 3.85 -17.73
N LYS A 27 8.73 4.93 -18.43
CA LYS A 27 9.11 5.15 -19.83
C LYS A 27 10.61 5.39 -19.99
N GLU A 28 11.21 6.19 -19.11
CA GLU A 28 12.66 6.46 -19.12
C GLU A 28 13.46 5.18 -18.90
N LEU A 29 13.13 4.43 -17.85
CA LEU A 29 13.79 3.15 -17.56
C LEU A 29 13.65 2.14 -18.71
N LYS A 30 12.50 2.10 -19.39
CA LYS A 30 12.31 1.26 -20.58
C LYS A 30 13.18 1.66 -21.76
N LYS A 31 13.40 2.97 -21.97
CA LYS A 31 14.32 3.46 -23.02
C LYS A 31 15.77 3.03 -22.76
N ASP A 32 16.14 2.96 -21.49
CA ASP A 32 17.47 2.53 -21.05
C ASP A 32 17.61 0.99 -21.01
N GLY A 33 16.61 0.25 -21.49
CA GLY A 33 16.63 -1.21 -21.60
C GLY A 33 16.22 -1.97 -20.35
N TYR A 34 15.74 -1.28 -19.31
CA TYR A 34 15.19 -1.93 -18.12
C TYR A 34 13.72 -2.32 -18.32
N GLU A 35 13.26 -3.31 -17.55
CA GLU A 35 11.86 -3.73 -17.53
C GLU A 35 11.21 -3.40 -16.17
N PRO A 36 10.91 -2.11 -15.89
CA PRO A 36 10.36 -1.67 -14.62
C PRO A 36 8.96 -2.24 -14.36
N ARG A 37 8.69 -2.61 -13.10
CA ARG A 37 7.36 -3.00 -12.61
C ARG A 37 6.90 -2.06 -11.50
N VAL A 38 5.86 -1.29 -11.77
CA VAL A 38 5.16 -0.50 -10.76
C VAL A 38 4.23 -1.44 -9.99
N MET A 39 4.25 -1.34 -8.66
CA MET A 39 3.43 -2.17 -7.79
C MET A 39 2.86 -1.28 -6.67
N PRO A 40 1.74 -0.61 -6.94
CA PRO A 40 0.94 0.03 -5.91
C PRO A 40 0.29 -1.05 -5.05
N VAL A 41 0.31 -0.84 -3.74
CA VAL A 41 -0.31 -1.75 -2.77
C VAL A 41 -1.10 -0.92 -1.78
N GLU A 42 -2.38 -1.27 -1.63
CA GLU A 42 -3.34 -0.54 -0.82
C GLU A 42 -3.85 -1.46 0.29
N ILE A 43 -3.81 -0.94 1.51
CA ILE A 43 -4.42 -1.58 2.67
C ILE A 43 -5.39 -0.57 3.28
N GLY A 44 -6.67 -0.91 3.37
CA GLY A 44 -7.66 -0.07 4.02
C GLY A 44 -7.28 0.24 5.46
N ALA A 45 -7.53 1.47 5.88
CA ALA A 45 -7.25 1.95 7.23
C ALA A 45 -7.96 1.13 8.35
N ARG A 46 -9.00 0.35 8.04
CA ARG A 46 -9.67 -0.59 8.95
C ARG A 46 -9.24 -2.04 8.71
N GLY A 47 -8.07 -2.27 8.12
CA GLY A 47 -7.54 -3.60 7.84
C GLY A 47 -8.14 -4.28 6.61
N PHE A 48 -8.81 -3.53 5.72
CA PHE A 48 -9.35 -4.11 4.49
C PHE A 48 -8.23 -4.39 3.49
N MET A 49 -8.08 -5.64 3.06
CA MET A 49 -6.99 -6.01 2.16
C MET A 49 -7.40 -5.88 0.69
N GLY A 50 -6.66 -5.07 -0.07
CA GLY A 50 -6.76 -5.04 -1.53
C GLY A 50 -6.12 -6.28 -2.16
N SER A 51 -6.57 -6.65 -3.37
CA SER A 51 -5.97 -7.74 -4.16
C SER A 51 -4.50 -7.46 -4.52
N SER A 52 -4.10 -6.19 -4.57
CA SER A 52 -2.74 -5.73 -4.82
C SER A 52 -1.74 -6.22 -3.76
N ALA A 53 -2.15 -6.31 -2.49
CA ALA A 53 -1.32 -6.81 -1.40
C ALA A 53 -1.02 -8.31 -1.53
N TYR A 54 -2.04 -9.12 -1.87
CA TYR A 54 -1.84 -10.54 -2.17
C TYR A 54 -0.90 -10.70 -3.38
N GLY A 55 -1.17 -9.97 -4.47
CA GLY A 55 -0.36 -10.01 -5.69
C GLY A 55 1.11 -9.64 -5.46
N LEU A 56 1.41 -8.73 -4.53
CA LEU A 56 2.78 -8.44 -4.11
C LEU A 56 3.43 -9.63 -3.42
N LEU A 57 2.79 -10.20 -2.40
CA LEU A 57 3.37 -11.28 -1.61
C LEU A 57 3.59 -12.55 -2.47
N SER A 58 2.68 -12.83 -3.40
CA SER A 58 2.85 -13.89 -4.40
C SER A 58 4.05 -13.64 -5.31
N LYS A 59 4.24 -12.40 -5.79
CA LYS A 59 5.42 -12.03 -6.60
C LYS A 59 6.74 -12.10 -5.84
N LEU A 60 6.71 -11.94 -4.51
CA LEU A 60 7.86 -12.15 -3.63
C LEU A 60 8.11 -13.64 -3.31
N SER A 61 7.44 -14.57 -4.00
CA SER A 61 7.60 -16.03 -3.87
C SER A 61 7.37 -16.55 -2.45
N MET A 62 6.46 -15.94 -1.70
CA MET A 62 6.05 -16.46 -0.40
C MET A 62 5.15 -17.70 -0.57
N CYS A 63 5.31 -18.69 0.32
CA CYS A 63 4.40 -19.85 0.37
C CYS A 63 3.00 -19.42 0.80
N ASP A 64 1.95 -20.06 0.28
CA ASP A 64 0.55 -19.67 0.51
C ASP A 64 0.18 -19.52 2.00
N ASN A 65 0.63 -20.43 2.86
CA ASN A 65 0.40 -20.36 4.30
C ASN A 65 1.09 -19.16 4.97
N LYS A 66 2.21 -18.68 4.44
CA LYS A 66 2.92 -17.48 4.89
C LYS A 66 2.26 -16.21 4.35
N ILE A 67 1.68 -16.26 3.15
CA ILE A 67 0.95 -15.13 2.57
C ILE A 67 -0.24 -14.78 3.45
N THR A 68 -1.09 -15.74 3.82
CA THR A 68 -2.27 -15.48 4.66
C THR A 68 -1.87 -14.85 5.99
N LYS A 69 -0.82 -15.37 6.66
CA LYS A 69 -0.32 -14.80 7.91
C LYS A 69 0.20 -13.38 7.74
N ALA A 70 0.94 -13.11 6.66
CA ALA A 70 1.45 -11.78 6.36
C ALA A 70 0.31 -10.79 6.07
N LEU A 71 -0.72 -11.21 5.32
CA LEU A 71 -1.89 -10.37 5.04
C LEU A 71 -2.65 -10.02 6.33
N MET A 72 -2.83 -10.98 7.24
CA MET A 72 -3.47 -10.71 8.53
C MET A 72 -2.66 -9.71 9.37
N LEU A 73 -1.34 -9.90 9.44
CA LEU A 73 -0.46 -8.98 10.17
C LEU A 73 -0.50 -7.57 9.57
N LEU A 74 -0.50 -7.46 8.24
CA LEU A 74 -0.61 -6.19 7.53
C LEU A 74 -1.94 -5.49 7.84
N ALA A 75 -3.05 -6.23 7.78
CA ALA A 75 -4.38 -5.72 8.12
C ALA A 75 -4.45 -5.19 9.56
N GLU A 76 -4.01 -6.00 10.52
CA GLU A 76 -4.00 -5.64 11.94
C GLU A 76 -3.11 -4.41 12.20
N THR A 77 -1.92 -4.38 11.59
CA THR A 77 -0.99 -3.26 11.74
C THR A 77 -1.59 -1.97 11.17
N ALA A 78 -2.23 -2.05 10.00
CA ALA A 78 -2.88 -0.91 9.37
C ALA A 78 -4.05 -0.38 10.23
N GLU A 79 -4.89 -1.27 10.76
CA GLU A 79 -6.00 -0.89 11.65
C GLU A 79 -5.50 -0.23 12.93
N ASN A 80 -4.59 -0.89 13.65
CA ASN A 80 -4.08 -0.41 14.92
C ASN A 80 -3.38 0.95 14.79
N SER A 81 -2.55 1.09 13.75
CA SER A 81 -1.85 2.34 13.46
C SER A 81 -2.83 3.46 13.09
N SER A 82 -3.79 3.18 12.20
CA SER A 82 -4.79 4.17 11.78
C SER A 82 -5.69 4.60 12.94
N ARG A 83 -6.11 3.64 13.79
CA ARG A 83 -6.88 3.90 15.01
C ARG A 83 -6.11 4.79 15.98
N TRP A 84 -4.82 4.53 16.17
CA TRP A 84 -3.95 5.34 17.03
C TRP A 84 -3.80 6.78 16.51
N ILE A 85 -3.61 6.95 15.20
CA ILE A 85 -3.53 8.29 14.59
C ILE A 85 -4.87 9.01 14.77
N TRP A 86 -5.98 8.32 14.51
CA TRP A 86 -7.32 8.88 14.60
C TRP A 86 -7.73 9.30 16.01
N SER A 87 -7.35 8.51 17.03
CA SER A 87 -7.65 8.82 18.43
C SER A 87 -6.92 10.08 18.91
N ARG A 88 -5.77 10.39 18.31
CA ARG A 88 -4.92 11.54 18.65
C ARG A 88 -5.03 12.71 17.68
N ARG A 89 -6.01 12.70 16.77
CA ARG A 89 -6.13 13.72 15.71
C ARG A 89 -6.28 15.17 16.21
N ASN A 90 -6.73 15.33 17.46
CA ASN A 90 -6.88 16.65 18.09
C ASN A 90 -5.72 16.99 19.04
N GLU A 91 -4.76 16.08 19.21
CA GLU A 91 -3.57 16.33 20.01
C GLU A 91 -2.57 17.14 19.16
N ARG A 92 -2.05 18.24 19.72
CA ARG A 92 -1.04 19.10 19.06
C ARG A 92 0.28 18.38 18.71
N LEU A 93 0.45 17.11 19.09
CA LEU A 93 1.68 16.34 18.94
C LEU A 93 1.96 15.87 17.50
N LEU A 94 0.95 15.84 16.62
CA LEU A 94 1.12 15.40 15.23
C LEU A 94 1.53 16.53 14.26
N HIS A 95 1.40 17.78 14.70
CA HIS A 95 1.87 18.95 13.96
C HIS A 95 3.19 19.39 14.59
N LYS A 96 4.33 18.95 14.03
CA LYS A 96 5.57 19.71 14.20
C LYS A 96 5.46 20.89 13.25
N ASP A 97 5.33 22.09 13.81
CA ASP A 97 5.53 23.36 13.09
C ASP A 97 6.95 23.41 12.47
#